data_AF-A0A1C5FYE1-F1
#
_entry.id   AF-A0A1C5FYE1-F1
#
_cell.length_a   1.000
_cell.length_b   1.000
_cell.length_c   1.000
_cell.angle_alpha   90.00
_cell.angle_beta   90.00
_cell.angle_gamma   90.00
#
_symmetry.space_group_name_H-M   'P 1'
#
loop_
_entity.id
_entity.type
_entity.pdbx_description
1 polymer ?
#
loop_
_entity_poly.entity_id
_entity_poly.type
_entity_poly.pdbx_seq_one_letter_code
_entity_poly.pdbx_strand_id
1 'polypeptide(L)'
;GRRGERFEALIAHLEGLHGDSSPADDGAMTVPGLLRAVEFVAAGCCPADQGAALRRWNAAVARRLGVHDAALMDRRHDAGQWARSASRGAAPRVVAKLDPCGPASGGGTTTATAAREEPERYRLRLWCDDGDGLRQVSDDSERPRGAEEVAQEIFAAVGSLRRPDPSGPRPVIELIVDRDALEVPVDRWKAAGPGAVLPIRLGTPYPLVVNCPELRELNGGTMLDQWRERWTRLDAEEPLHIDDTTAPDPEAVCGLVMERLTARVTIDVAAHRRTGVVQMCLAAGVPVVLWDRSGEPESPAVRHAARMSARELPEAVRIYRTKTMQRPEEYTGRPVLAWADAGRALPRLDLADPTE
;
A
#
# COMPACT_ATOMS: atom_id res chain seq x y z
N GLY A 1 36.08 5.16 23.52
CA GLY A 1 34.89 4.92 24.37
C GLY A 1 33.70 4.69 23.47
N ARG A 2 33.09 3.49 23.49
CA ARG A 2 32.19 2.94 22.45
C ARG A 2 31.11 3.87 21.87
N ARG A 3 30.67 4.88 22.62
CA ARG A 3 29.70 5.88 22.14
C ARG A 3 30.32 6.92 21.19
N GLY A 4 31.53 7.38 21.48
CA GLY A 4 32.28 8.33 20.64
C GLY A 4 32.67 7.71 19.30
N GLU A 5 33.17 6.46 19.33
CA GLU A 5 33.52 5.70 18.12
C GLU A 5 32.32 5.51 17.18
N ARG A 6 31.11 5.29 17.73
CA ARG A 6 29.88 5.21 16.93
C ARG A 6 29.50 6.54 16.28
N PHE A 7 29.71 7.67 16.97
CA PHE A 7 29.41 8.99 16.42
C PHE A 7 30.39 9.36 15.31
N GLU A 8 31.68 9.09 15.49
CA GLU A 8 32.70 9.32 14.46
C GLU A 8 32.43 8.49 13.20
N ALA A 9 32.07 7.21 13.37
CA ALA A 9 31.70 6.34 12.25
C ALA A 9 30.45 6.84 11.51
N LEU A 10 29.43 7.33 12.23
CA LEU A 10 28.23 7.90 11.62
C LEU A 10 28.55 9.19 10.86
N ILE A 11 29.35 10.08 11.43
CA ILE A 11 29.75 11.33 10.76
C ILE A 11 30.54 11.00 9.49
N ALA A 12 31.52 10.11 9.56
CA ALA A 12 32.30 9.68 8.39
C ALA A 12 31.39 9.07 7.30
N HIS A 13 30.40 8.27 7.69
CA HIS A 13 29.42 7.72 6.75
C HIS A 13 28.59 8.82 6.08
N LEU A 14 28.05 9.76 6.86
CA LEU A 14 27.24 10.87 6.34
C LEU A 14 28.04 11.78 5.40
N GLU A 15 29.31 12.06 5.73
CA GLU A 15 30.19 12.83 4.86
C GLU A 15 30.55 12.08 3.57
N GLY A 16 30.53 10.74 3.57
CA GLY A 16 30.72 9.91 2.37
C GLY A 16 29.50 9.87 1.43
N LEU A 17 28.33 10.33 1.87
CA LEU A 17 27.12 10.38 1.04
C LEU A 17 27.17 11.59 0.12
N HIS A 18 27.52 11.38 -1.15
CA HIS A 18 27.46 12.41 -2.18
C HIS A 18 25.99 12.68 -2.51
N GLY A 19 25.56 13.94 -2.41
CA GLY A 19 24.26 14.37 -2.90
C GLY A 19 24.36 14.96 -4.31
N ASP A 20 23.24 15.14 -4.99
CA ASP A 20 23.13 15.58 -6.39
C ASP A 20 23.58 17.04 -6.65
N SER A 21 24.33 17.64 -5.73
CA SER A 21 24.84 19.00 -5.89
C SER A 21 26.03 18.99 -6.83
N SER A 22 25.88 19.61 -8.01
CA SER A 22 27.06 20.02 -8.78
C SER A 22 27.88 21.01 -7.95
N PRO A 23 29.22 20.93 -7.96
CA PRO A 23 30.04 21.97 -7.37
C PRO A 23 29.70 23.29 -8.05
N ALA A 24 29.33 24.31 -7.27
CA ALA A 24 29.18 25.65 -7.81
C ALA A 24 30.55 26.09 -8.34
N ASP A 25 30.58 26.61 -9.56
CA ASP A 25 31.78 26.92 -10.36
C ASP A 25 32.65 28.08 -9.78
N ASP A 26 32.46 28.44 -8.51
CA ASP A 26 32.98 29.65 -7.89
C ASP A 26 33.49 29.38 -6.46
N GLY A 27 34.38 28.39 -6.28
CA GLY A 27 35.17 28.19 -5.04
C GLY A 27 34.37 28.01 -3.73
N ALA A 28 33.04 27.86 -3.81
CA ALA A 28 32.15 27.80 -2.67
C ALA A 28 32.15 26.38 -2.09
N MET A 29 32.38 26.28 -0.79
CA MET A 29 32.34 25.00 -0.09
C MET A 29 30.95 24.38 -0.19
N THR A 30 30.89 23.15 -0.72
CA THR A 30 29.67 22.34 -0.73
C THR A 30 29.19 22.09 0.69
N VAL A 31 27.87 22.03 0.90
CA VAL A 31 27.29 21.79 2.22
C VAL A 31 27.70 20.38 2.72
N PRO A 32 28.41 20.25 3.86
CA PRO A 32 28.82 18.96 4.41
C PRO A 32 27.63 18.02 4.63
N GLY A 33 27.88 16.71 4.54
CA GLY A 33 26.86 15.66 4.64
C GLY A 33 26.07 15.71 5.95
N LEU A 34 26.76 15.98 7.06
CA LEU A 34 26.09 16.16 8.35
C LEU A 34 25.14 17.38 8.35
N LEU A 35 25.56 18.52 7.80
CA LEU A 35 24.70 19.72 7.78
C LEU A 35 23.49 19.52 6.87
N ARG A 36 23.65 18.78 5.76
CA ARG A 36 22.53 18.34 4.92
C ARG A 36 21.54 17.49 5.73
N ALA A 37 22.02 16.43 6.39
CA ALA A 37 21.17 15.55 7.19
C ALA A 37 20.40 16.30 8.29
N VAL A 38 21.03 17.29 8.94
CA VAL A 38 20.40 18.11 9.99
C VAL A 38 19.25 18.96 9.45
N GLU A 39 19.32 19.49 8.22
CA GLU A 39 18.18 20.22 7.63
C GLU A 39 16.97 19.30 7.41
N PHE A 40 17.19 18.05 7.00
CA PHE A 40 16.13 17.05 6.83
C PHE A 40 15.53 16.64 8.17
N VAL A 41 16.36 16.32 9.18
CA VAL A 41 15.89 16.01 10.54
C VAL A 41 15.07 17.19 11.11
N ALA A 42 15.56 18.42 10.97
CA ALA A 42 14.87 19.61 11.43
C ALA A 42 13.56 19.89 10.68
N ALA A 43 13.43 19.43 9.44
CA ALA A 43 12.23 19.62 8.63
C ALA A 43 11.14 18.57 8.87
N GLY A 44 11.50 17.31 9.15
CA GLY A 44 10.53 16.20 9.19
C GLY A 44 10.49 15.35 10.46
N CYS A 45 11.46 15.47 11.37
CA CYS A 45 11.59 14.57 12.51
C CYS A 45 11.44 15.25 13.89
N CYS A 46 11.27 16.57 13.92
CA CYS A 46 11.24 17.35 15.15
C CYS A 46 9.99 18.23 15.26
N PRO A 47 9.46 18.46 16.47
CA PRO A 47 8.54 19.55 16.73
C PRO A 47 9.09 20.91 16.26
N ALA A 48 8.22 21.84 15.91
CA ALA A 48 8.60 23.10 15.25
C ALA A 48 9.65 23.93 16.01
N ASP A 49 9.57 23.95 17.33
CA ASP A 49 10.50 24.64 18.23
C ASP A 49 11.89 23.98 18.24
N GLN A 50 11.95 22.65 18.30
CA GLN A 50 13.19 21.88 18.24
C GLN A 50 13.83 21.94 16.85
N GLY A 51 13.02 21.84 15.79
CA GLY A 51 13.48 22.02 14.41
C GLY A 51 14.06 23.42 14.17
N ALA A 52 13.45 24.48 14.72
CA ALA A 52 13.99 25.83 14.64
C ALA A 52 15.33 25.97 15.38
N ALA A 53 15.50 25.31 16.53
CA ALA A 53 16.78 25.28 17.25
C ALA A 53 17.88 24.57 16.45
N LEU A 54 17.57 23.41 15.85
CA LEU A 54 18.51 22.69 14.98
C LEU A 54 18.92 23.53 13.76
N ARG A 55 17.97 24.21 13.10
CA ARG A 55 18.28 25.11 11.97
C ARG A 55 19.20 26.27 12.36
N ARG A 56 18.99 26.87 13.54
CA ARG A 56 19.88 27.93 14.05
C ARG A 56 21.28 27.42 14.33
N TRP A 57 21.40 26.25 14.95
CA TRP A 57 22.68 25.59 15.16
C TRP A 57 23.38 25.29 13.82
N ASN A 58 22.64 24.73 12.86
CA ASN A 58 23.17 24.37 11.55
C ASN A 58 23.68 25.60 10.78
N ALA A 59 22.94 26.72 10.83
CA ALA A 59 23.37 28.00 10.26
C ALA A 59 24.67 28.53 10.89
N ALA A 60 24.80 28.42 12.22
CA ALA A 60 26.00 28.86 12.92
C ALA A 60 27.23 28.01 12.52
N VAL A 61 27.06 26.70 12.38
CA VAL A 61 28.13 25.78 11.94
C VAL A 61 28.49 26.04 10.48
N ALA A 62 27.50 26.18 9.59
CA ALA A 62 27.72 26.48 8.17
C ALA A 62 28.55 27.76 7.97
N ARG A 63 28.21 28.86 8.66
CA ARG A 63 28.98 30.10 8.63
C ARG A 63 30.42 29.92 9.12
N ARG A 64 30.63 29.13 10.18
CA ARG A 64 31.98 28.85 10.68
C ARG A 64 32.83 28.05 9.68
N LEU A 65 32.20 27.21 8.88
CA LEU A 65 32.86 26.40 7.85
C LEU A 65 32.99 27.13 6.49
N GLY A 66 32.50 28.36 6.37
CA GLY A 66 32.54 29.13 5.12
C GLY A 66 31.56 28.62 4.05
N VAL A 67 30.51 27.89 4.45
CA VAL A 67 29.44 27.46 3.53
C VAL A 67 28.58 28.67 3.17
N HIS A 68 28.36 28.88 1.88
CA HIS A 68 27.56 30.00 1.39
C HIS A 68 26.08 29.87 1.80
N ASP A 69 25.46 30.97 2.25
CA ASP A 69 24.08 30.98 2.74
C ASP A 69 23.08 30.46 1.70
N ALA A 70 23.28 30.78 0.41
CA ALA A 70 22.45 30.28 -0.68
C ALA A 70 22.45 28.75 -0.78
N ALA A 71 23.62 28.11 -0.66
CA ALA A 71 23.73 26.65 -0.73
C ALA A 71 23.01 25.97 0.45
N LEU A 72 23.03 26.57 1.64
CA LEU A 72 22.28 26.08 2.79
C LEU A 72 20.76 26.32 2.63
N MET A 73 20.35 27.42 2.00
CA MET A 73 18.94 27.69 1.69
C MET A 73 18.37 26.72 0.67
N ASP A 74 19.13 26.34 -0.36
CA ASP A 74 18.71 25.30 -1.31
C ASP A 74 18.48 23.97 -0.58
N ARG A 75 19.37 23.59 0.34
CA ARG A 75 19.18 22.37 1.16
C ARG A 75 17.99 22.46 2.10
N ARG A 76 17.68 23.64 2.63
CA ARG A 76 16.44 23.87 3.40
C ARG A 76 15.20 23.76 2.55
N HIS A 77 15.28 24.26 1.32
CA HIS A 77 14.21 24.16 0.36
C HIS A 77 13.95 22.69 0.00
N ASP A 78 15.00 21.94 -0.31
CA ASP A 78 14.95 20.49 -0.57
C ASP A 78 14.42 19.72 0.64
N ALA A 79 14.97 19.98 1.84
CA ALA A 79 14.49 19.37 3.08
C ALA A 79 13.03 19.72 3.37
N GLY A 80 12.61 20.94 3.04
CA GLY A 80 11.22 21.38 3.15
C GLY A 80 10.31 20.71 2.11
N GLN A 81 10.77 20.53 0.87
CA GLN A 81 10.08 19.77 -0.16
C GLN A 81 9.96 18.30 0.25
N TRP A 82 11.06 17.67 0.64
CA TRP A 82 11.08 16.32 1.19
C TRP A 82 10.15 16.19 2.38
N ALA A 83 10.20 17.08 3.37
CA ALA A 83 9.34 17.02 4.54
C ALA A 83 7.87 17.20 4.15
N ARG A 84 7.53 18.05 3.17
CA ARG A 84 6.16 18.16 2.64
C ARG A 84 5.73 16.89 1.90
N SER A 85 6.61 16.25 1.15
CA SER A 85 6.36 14.97 0.48
C SER A 85 6.28 13.80 1.47
N ALA A 86 7.05 13.84 2.56
CA ALA A 86 7.10 12.85 3.63
C ALA A 86 5.99 13.05 4.67
N SER A 87 5.47 14.28 4.86
CA SER A 87 4.23 14.55 5.62
C SER A 87 2.97 14.36 4.77
N ARG A 88 3.11 14.37 3.44
CA ARG A 88 2.22 13.66 2.50
C ARG A 88 2.56 12.17 2.40
N GLY A 89 3.48 11.70 3.24
CA GLY A 89 4.12 10.40 3.16
C GLY A 89 3.08 9.31 3.17
N ALA A 90 3.10 8.54 2.09
CA ALA A 90 2.47 7.25 1.99
C ALA A 90 2.64 6.49 3.32
N ALA A 91 1.52 6.14 3.97
CA ALA A 91 1.55 5.33 5.18
C ALA A 91 2.48 4.11 4.99
N PRO A 92 3.28 3.73 6.01
CA PRO A 92 4.07 2.51 5.96
C PRO A 92 3.20 1.35 5.51
N ARG A 93 3.75 0.42 4.74
CA ARG A 93 2.96 -0.71 4.27
C ARG A 93 3.66 -2.03 4.38
N VAL A 94 2.86 -3.06 4.57
CA VAL A 94 3.24 -4.45 4.27
C VAL A 94 2.63 -4.79 2.93
N VAL A 95 3.46 -5.23 1.99
CA VAL A 95 3.03 -5.78 0.72
C VAL A 95 3.09 -7.30 0.83
N ALA A 96 1.98 -7.98 0.56
CA ALA A 96 1.88 -9.42 0.61
C ALA A 96 1.41 -9.96 -0.74
N LYS A 97 2.24 -10.75 -1.42
CA LYS A 97 1.82 -11.50 -2.61
C LYS A 97 1.31 -12.86 -2.18
N LEU A 98 0.10 -13.20 -2.62
CA LEU A 98 -0.58 -14.45 -2.31
C LEU A 98 -0.83 -15.22 -3.60
N ASP A 99 -0.22 -16.39 -3.70
CA ASP A 99 -0.40 -17.30 -4.82
C ASP A 99 -1.17 -18.54 -4.31
N PRO A 100 -2.43 -18.78 -4.73
CA PRO A 100 -3.17 -19.97 -4.34
C PRO A 100 -2.43 -21.24 -4.76
N CYS A 101 -2.25 -22.17 -3.82
CA CYS A 101 -1.83 -23.52 -4.16
C CYS A 101 -3.09 -24.27 -4.57
N GLY A 102 -3.19 -24.71 -5.83
CA GLY A 102 -4.26 -25.59 -6.27
C GLY A 102 -4.38 -26.83 -5.36
N PRO A 103 -5.51 -27.57 -5.42
CA PRO A 103 -5.72 -28.75 -4.58
C PRO A 103 -4.50 -29.65 -4.68
N ALA A 104 -3.98 -30.09 -3.52
CA ALA A 104 -2.74 -30.86 -3.44
C ALA A 104 -2.86 -32.05 -4.39
N SER A 105 -2.20 -31.94 -5.55
CA SER A 105 -2.13 -33.04 -6.52
C SER A 105 -1.13 -34.06 -5.98
N GLY A 106 -1.54 -34.76 -4.93
CA GLY A 106 -0.92 -35.99 -4.51
C GLY A 106 -1.26 -37.05 -5.55
N GLY A 107 -0.32 -37.31 -6.46
CA GLY A 107 -0.39 -38.47 -7.34
C GLY A 107 -0.58 -39.74 -6.53
N GLY A 108 -1.66 -40.46 -6.79
CA GLY A 108 -1.96 -41.71 -6.12
C GLY A 108 -3.44 -42.03 -6.10
N THR A 109 -3.87 -42.81 -7.09
CA THR A 109 -5.11 -43.57 -7.13
C THR A 109 -5.63 -43.94 -5.74
N THR A 110 -6.86 -43.55 -5.37
CA THR A 110 -7.85 -44.42 -4.68
C THR A 110 -9.16 -43.69 -4.34
N THR A 111 -10.24 -44.30 -4.82
CA THR A 111 -11.58 -44.41 -4.23
C THR A 111 -12.32 -43.16 -3.72
N ALA A 112 -13.46 -42.92 -4.38
CA ALA A 112 -14.55 -42.06 -3.95
C ALA A 112 -15.07 -42.43 -2.55
N THR A 113 -14.52 -41.78 -1.53
CA THR A 113 -15.12 -41.65 -0.20
C THR A 113 -14.95 -40.20 0.23
N ALA A 114 -16.08 -39.50 0.39
CA ALA A 114 -16.25 -38.15 0.94
C ALA A 114 -14.93 -37.37 1.13
N ALA A 115 -14.45 -36.75 0.04
CA ALA A 115 -13.31 -35.86 0.10
C ALA A 115 -13.66 -34.71 1.06
N ARG A 116 -13.09 -34.72 2.27
CA ARG A 116 -12.97 -33.51 3.08
C ARG A 116 -12.24 -32.53 2.19
N GLU A 117 -12.91 -31.46 1.77
CA GLU A 117 -12.25 -30.32 1.10
C GLU A 117 -11.03 -29.96 1.95
N GLU A 118 -9.83 -30.19 1.41
CA GLU A 118 -8.63 -29.75 2.08
C GLU A 118 -8.68 -28.23 2.17
N PRO A 119 -8.35 -27.64 3.33
CA PRO A 119 -8.36 -26.19 3.47
C PRO A 119 -7.40 -25.57 2.47
N GLU A 120 -7.86 -24.54 1.76
CA GLU A 120 -7.04 -23.81 0.79
C GLU A 120 -5.69 -23.38 1.40
N ARG A 121 -4.65 -23.54 0.59
CA ARG A 121 -3.27 -23.19 0.95
C ARG A 121 -2.75 -22.11 0.01
N TYR A 122 -1.84 -21.29 0.50
CA TYR A 122 -1.28 -20.16 -0.23
C TYR A 122 0.24 -20.14 -0.09
N ARG A 123 0.95 -19.82 -1.18
CA ARG A 123 2.33 -19.35 -1.11
C ARG A 123 2.31 -17.86 -0.80
N LEU A 124 3.19 -17.43 0.10
CA LEU A 124 3.22 -16.07 0.61
C LEU A 124 4.61 -15.48 0.43
N ARG A 125 4.67 -14.30 -0.20
CA ARG A 125 5.86 -13.43 -0.21
C ARG A 125 5.53 -12.11 0.45
N LEU A 126 6.43 -11.62 1.30
CA LEU A 126 6.20 -10.43 2.13
C LEU A 126 7.32 -9.40 1.96
N TRP A 127 6.92 -8.15 1.86
CA TRP A 127 7.79 -6.99 1.89
C TRP A 127 7.26 -5.94 2.86
N CYS A 128 8.16 -5.19 3.48
CA CYS A 128 7.87 -4.00 4.26
C CYS A 128 8.39 -2.77 3.52
N ASP A 129 7.62 -1.69 3.54
CA ASP A 129 8.02 -0.37 3.05
C ASP A 129 7.72 0.68 4.12
N ASP A 130 8.77 1.15 4.77
CA ASP A 130 8.74 2.20 5.80
C ASP A 130 8.87 3.63 5.20
N GLY A 131 8.84 3.75 3.87
CA GLY A 131 9.14 4.98 3.12
C GLY A 131 10.55 5.02 2.53
N ASP A 132 11.42 4.09 2.93
CA ASP A 132 12.78 3.92 2.42
C ASP A 132 12.83 2.93 1.21
N GLY A 133 11.68 2.44 0.75
CA GLY A 133 11.55 1.44 -0.31
C GLY A 133 11.24 0.03 0.20
N LEU A 134 10.95 -0.88 -0.73
CA LEU A 134 10.53 -2.24 -0.43
C LEU A 134 11.72 -3.11 0.05
N ARG A 135 11.55 -3.71 1.23
CA ARG A 135 12.47 -4.69 1.82
C ARG A 135 11.75 -6.01 2.04
N GLN A 136 12.26 -7.08 1.44
CA GLN A 136 11.71 -8.42 1.64
C GLN A 136 11.93 -8.88 3.10
N VAL A 137 10.93 -9.54 3.68
CA VAL A 137 10.96 -10.03 5.07
C VAL A 137 10.69 -11.53 5.21
N SER A 138 10.33 -12.21 4.12
CA SER A 138 10.14 -13.67 4.11
C SER A 138 11.01 -14.30 3.03
N ASP A 139 11.85 -15.27 3.44
CA ASP A 139 12.76 -16.03 2.57
C ASP A 139 12.17 -17.38 2.12
N ASP A 140 11.10 -17.85 2.76
CA ASP A 140 10.46 -19.15 2.48
C ASP A 140 9.18 -18.96 1.64
N SER A 141 9.32 -18.49 0.40
CA SER A 141 8.18 -18.20 -0.49
C SER A 141 7.41 -19.44 -0.94
N GLU A 142 8.11 -20.58 -1.03
CA GLU A 142 7.58 -21.77 -1.68
C GLU A 142 6.72 -22.65 -0.78
N ARG A 143 6.85 -22.52 0.54
CA ARG A 143 6.07 -23.29 1.49
C ARG A 143 4.58 -22.90 1.45
N PRO A 144 3.67 -23.86 1.18
CA PRO A 144 2.23 -23.63 1.31
C PRO A 144 1.83 -23.38 2.77
N ARG A 145 0.98 -22.39 2.99
CA ARG A 145 0.49 -21.93 4.29
C ARG A 145 -1.02 -21.88 4.32
N GLY A 146 -1.62 -22.20 5.47
CA GLY A 146 -3.05 -21.96 5.68
C GLY A 146 -3.36 -20.49 5.96
N ALA A 147 -4.63 -20.10 5.86
CA ALA A 147 -5.09 -18.73 6.13
C ALA A 147 -4.61 -18.18 7.49
N GLU A 148 -4.57 -19.02 8.53
CA GLU A 148 -4.14 -18.61 9.86
C GLU A 148 -2.63 -18.34 9.96
N GLU A 149 -1.82 -19.19 9.32
CA GLU A 149 -0.37 -19.02 9.22
C GLU A 149 -0.03 -17.74 8.44
N VAL A 150 -0.73 -17.50 7.33
CA VAL A 150 -0.57 -16.27 6.54
C VAL A 150 -0.91 -15.03 7.36
N ALA A 151 -2.04 -15.03 8.09
CA ALA A 151 -2.42 -13.91 8.92
C ALA A 151 -1.40 -13.63 10.04
N GLN A 152 -0.85 -14.69 10.65
CA GLN A 152 0.19 -14.57 11.67
C GLN A 152 1.47 -13.93 11.11
N GLU A 153 1.93 -14.34 9.92
CA GLU A 153 3.12 -13.77 9.28
C GLU A 153 2.91 -12.30 8.87
N ILE A 154 1.72 -11.95 8.35
CA ILE A 154 1.39 -10.55 8.03
C ILE A 154 1.39 -9.69 9.31
N PHE A 155 0.80 -10.15 10.41
CA PHE A 155 0.85 -9.42 11.67
C PHE A 155 2.28 -9.24 12.20
N ALA A 156 3.12 -10.27 12.08
CA ALA A 156 4.53 -10.18 12.45
C ALA A 156 5.26 -9.13 11.57
N ALA A 157 5.02 -9.13 10.26
CA ALA A 157 5.59 -8.14 9.34
C ALA A 157 5.16 -6.72 9.68
N VAL A 158 3.86 -6.49 9.97
CA VAL A 158 3.37 -5.18 10.42
C VAL A 158 4.02 -4.75 11.74
N GLY A 159 4.24 -5.70 12.66
CA GLY A 159 4.95 -5.46 13.92
C GLY A 159 6.43 -5.07 13.74
N SER A 160 7.03 -5.42 12.60
CA SER A 160 8.43 -5.11 12.26
C SER A 160 8.62 -3.74 11.62
N LEU A 161 7.54 -3.08 11.17
CA LEU A 161 7.60 -1.75 10.58
C LEU A 161 8.11 -0.74 11.61
N ARG A 162 8.91 0.22 11.15
CA ARG A 162 9.28 1.38 11.95
C ARG A 162 8.01 2.16 12.20
N ARG A 163 7.45 2.07 13.40
CA ARG A 163 6.29 2.88 13.77
C ARG A 163 6.67 4.35 13.66
N PRO A 164 6.03 5.13 12.78
CA PRO A 164 6.02 6.57 12.95
C PRO A 164 5.32 6.89 14.29
N ASP A 165 5.31 8.17 14.64
CA ASP A 165 4.48 8.74 15.72
C ASP A 165 3.18 7.93 15.93
N PRO A 166 2.86 7.48 17.16
CA PRO A 166 1.62 6.77 17.46
C PRO A 166 0.34 7.48 17.02
N SER A 167 0.40 8.78 16.77
CA SER A 167 -0.69 9.61 16.22
C SER A 167 -0.75 9.65 14.69
N GLY A 168 0.24 9.09 13.99
CA GLY A 168 0.35 9.04 12.54
C GLY A 168 -0.57 8.00 11.86
N PRO A 169 -0.57 7.94 10.52
CA PRO A 169 -1.40 7.02 9.78
C PRO A 169 -1.03 5.56 10.08
N ARG A 170 -2.04 4.70 10.18
CA ARG A 170 -1.85 3.26 10.41
C ARG A 170 -1.11 2.62 9.23
N PRO A 171 -0.28 1.60 9.48
CA PRO A 171 0.27 0.80 8.40
C PRO A 171 -0.82 0.18 7.53
N VAL A 172 -0.63 0.22 6.21
CA VAL A 172 -1.53 -0.39 5.23
C VAL A 172 -1.05 -1.79 4.89
N ILE A 173 -1.97 -2.74 4.78
CA ILE A 173 -1.72 -4.07 4.20
C ILE A 173 -2.15 -4.02 2.75
N GLU A 174 -1.21 -4.15 1.83
CA GLU A 174 -1.46 -4.23 0.39
C GLU A 174 -1.30 -5.68 -0.08
N LEU A 175 -2.40 -6.28 -0.51
CA LEU A 175 -2.41 -7.64 -1.03
C LEU A 175 -2.24 -7.61 -2.55
N ILE A 176 -1.17 -8.22 -3.04
CA ILE A 176 -0.98 -8.49 -4.46
C ILE A 176 -1.59 -9.86 -4.75
N VAL A 177 -2.61 -9.86 -5.61
CA VAL A 177 -3.35 -11.06 -5.99
C VAL A 177 -3.56 -11.09 -7.50
N ASP A 178 -3.63 -12.30 -8.04
CA ASP A 178 -4.07 -12.53 -9.41
C ASP A 178 -5.59 -12.38 -9.50
N ARG A 179 -6.10 -12.26 -10.73
CA ARG A 179 -7.50 -11.93 -11.00
C ARG A 179 -8.50 -12.90 -10.34
N ASP A 180 -8.14 -14.17 -10.21
CA ASP A 180 -9.00 -15.23 -9.67
C ASP A 180 -9.05 -15.20 -8.13
N ALA A 181 -8.09 -14.52 -7.50
CA ALA A 181 -7.99 -14.41 -6.04
C ALA A 181 -8.59 -13.09 -5.48
N LEU A 182 -9.21 -12.25 -6.31
CA LEU A 182 -9.82 -10.98 -5.88
C LEU A 182 -10.93 -11.14 -4.83
N GLU A 183 -11.60 -12.29 -4.81
CA GLU A 183 -12.71 -12.57 -3.90
C GLU A 183 -12.25 -13.23 -2.58
N VAL A 184 -10.97 -13.62 -2.45
CA VAL A 184 -10.44 -14.28 -1.26
C VAL A 184 -10.58 -13.39 -0.01
N PRO A 185 -11.21 -13.88 1.08
CA PRO A 185 -11.58 -13.06 2.24
C PRO A 185 -10.43 -12.85 3.24
N VAL A 186 -9.26 -12.41 2.78
CA VAL A 186 -8.05 -12.25 3.59
C VAL A 186 -8.24 -11.30 4.77
N ASP A 187 -9.03 -10.24 4.60
CA ASP A 187 -9.40 -9.30 5.67
C ASP A 187 -10.10 -9.97 6.86
N ARG A 188 -10.67 -11.16 6.67
CA ARG A 188 -11.35 -11.94 7.70
C ARG A 188 -10.46 -13.00 8.34
N TRP A 189 -9.29 -13.28 7.78
CA TRP A 189 -8.37 -14.25 8.34
C TRP A 189 -7.87 -13.79 9.70
N LYS A 190 -7.71 -14.76 10.60
CA LYS A 190 -7.27 -14.56 11.97
C LYS A 190 -5.91 -15.24 12.13
N ALA A 191 -5.00 -14.59 12.83
CA ALA A 191 -3.86 -15.30 13.36
C ALA A 191 -4.34 -16.36 14.36
N ALA A 192 -3.83 -17.58 14.25
CA ALA A 192 -3.96 -18.60 15.27
C ALA A 192 -2.59 -18.91 15.88
N GLY A 193 -2.57 -19.18 17.18
CA GLY A 193 -1.36 -19.59 17.88
C GLY A 193 -1.53 -19.51 19.40
N PRO A 194 -0.66 -20.17 20.18
CA PRO A 194 -0.77 -20.26 21.64
C PRO A 194 -0.78 -18.91 22.37
N GLY A 195 -0.37 -17.82 21.71
CA GLY A 195 -0.34 -16.45 22.25
C GLY A 195 -1.42 -15.50 21.69
N ALA A 196 -2.30 -15.97 20.80
CA ALA A 196 -3.34 -15.13 20.19
C ALA A 196 -4.54 -15.00 21.15
N VAL A 197 -4.44 -14.12 22.14
CA VAL A 197 -5.50 -13.88 23.15
C VAL A 197 -6.74 -13.21 22.55
N LEU A 198 -6.57 -12.43 21.48
CA LEU A 198 -7.66 -11.67 20.84
C LEU A 198 -7.96 -12.23 19.44
N PRO A 199 -9.23 -12.47 19.08
CA PRO A 199 -9.63 -13.00 17.76
C PRO A 199 -9.63 -11.90 16.68
N ILE A 200 -8.49 -11.23 16.51
CA ILE A 200 -8.34 -10.09 15.61
C ILE A 200 -8.25 -10.58 14.15
N ARG A 201 -9.07 -9.99 13.27
CA ARG A 201 -9.05 -10.23 11.82
C ARG A 201 -8.16 -9.18 11.14
N LEU A 202 -7.38 -9.56 10.12
CA LEU A 202 -6.39 -8.69 9.47
C LEU A 202 -6.92 -7.30 9.09
N GLY A 203 -8.12 -7.22 8.50
CA GLY A 203 -8.70 -5.94 8.03
C GLY A 203 -9.35 -5.07 9.11
N THR A 204 -9.26 -5.45 10.38
CA THR A 204 -9.84 -4.71 11.51
C THR A 204 -8.85 -3.70 12.13
N PRO A 205 -7.63 -4.09 12.53
CA PRO A 205 -6.67 -3.16 13.13
C PRO A 205 -5.91 -2.30 12.10
N TYR A 206 -5.85 -2.74 10.84
CA TYR A 206 -5.09 -2.10 9.76
C TYR A 206 -5.95 -1.93 8.50
N PRO A 207 -5.81 -0.81 7.75
CA PRO A 207 -6.34 -0.72 6.40
C PRO A 207 -5.79 -1.87 5.55
N LEU A 208 -6.67 -2.53 4.80
CA LEU A 208 -6.30 -3.63 3.91
C LEU A 208 -6.94 -3.42 2.56
N VAL A 209 -6.09 -3.35 1.54
CA VAL A 209 -6.43 -3.13 0.13
C VAL A 209 -5.91 -4.27 -0.73
N VAL A 210 -6.52 -4.47 -1.90
CA VAL A 210 -6.05 -5.43 -2.90
C VAL A 210 -5.48 -4.68 -4.11
N ASN A 211 -4.48 -5.26 -4.75
CA ASN A 211 -3.87 -4.75 -5.98
C ASN A 211 -3.72 -5.95 -6.93
N CYS A 212 -4.13 -5.76 -8.19
CA CYS A 212 -4.05 -6.80 -9.22
C CYS A 212 -3.22 -6.28 -10.39
N PRO A 213 -1.88 -6.37 -10.30
CA PRO A 213 -0.97 -5.94 -11.37
C PRO A 213 -1.23 -6.66 -12.69
N GLU A 214 -1.57 -7.95 -12.65
CA GLU A 214 -1.89 -8.78 -13.82
C GLU A 214 -2.90 -8.09 -14.74
N LEU A 215 -4.06 -7.68 -14.22
CA LEU A 215 -5.10 -7.03 -15.00
C LEU A 215 -4.68 -5.64 -15.48
N ARG A 216 -3.97 -4.89 -14.63
CA ARG A 216 -3.48 -3.54 -14.97
C ARG A 216 -2.50 -3.59 -16.15
N GLU A 217 -1.68 -4.63 -16.22
CA GLU A 217 -0.62 -4.79 -17.22
C GLU A 217 -1.11 -5.52 -18.50
N LEU A 218 -2.27 -6.16 -18.44
CA LEU A 218 -2.87 -6.95 -19.53
C LEU A 218 -3.00 -6.17 -20.86
N ASN A 219 -3.36 -4.89 -20.80
CA ASN A 219 -3.74 -4.09 -21.98
C ASN A 219 -2.61 -3.15 -22.47
N GLY A 220 -1.38 -3.34 -21.99
CA GLY A 220 -0.18 -2.65 -22.50
C GLY A 220 -0.01 -1.18 -22.06
N GLY A 221 0.98 -0.51 -22.66
CA GLY A 221 1.49 0.78 -22.20
C GLY A 221 0.48 1.93 -22.17
N THR A 222 -0.44 2.00 -23.14
CA THR A 222 -1.45 3.07 -23.19
C THR A 222 -2.39 3.04 -21.98
N MET A 223 -2.81 1.86 -21.53
CA MET A 223 -3.63 1.74 -20.32
C MET A 223 -2.85 2.08 -19.05
N LEU A 224 -1.55 1.79 -19.02
CA LEU A 224 -0.67 2.20 -17.90
C LEU A 224 -0.54 3.72 -17.81
N ASP A 225 -0.42 4.42 -18.95
CA ASP A 225 -0.37 5.88 -18.95
C ASP A 225 -1.70 6.50 -18.52
N GLN A 226 -2.83 5.94 -19.01
CA GLN A 226 -4.15 6.36 -18.55
C GLN A 226 -4.35 6.09 -17.06
N TRP A 227 -3.87 4.98 -16.54
CA TRP A 227 -3.91 4.68 -15.10
C TRP A 227 -3.15 5.74 -14.27
N ARG A 228 -1.95 6.13 -14.70
CA ARG A 228 -1.18 7.20 -14.04
C ARG A 228 -1.93 8.53 -14.08
N GLU A 229 -2.55 8.88 -15.20
CA GLU A 229 -3.35 10.10 -15.31
C GLU A 229 -4.63 10.03 -14.47
N ARG A 230 -5.34 8.89 -14.45
CA ARG A 230 -6.48 8.65 -13.54
C ARG A 230 -6.05 8.86 -12.09
N TRP A 231 -4.86 8.39 -11.70
CA TRP A 231 -4.32 8.59 -10.36
C TRP A 231 -4.09 10.07 -10.01
N THR A 232 -3.61 10.90 -10.94
CA THR A 232 -3.41 12.35 -10.66
C THR A 232 -4.73 13.08 -10.40
N ARG A 233 -5.84 12.55 -10.93
CA ARG A 233 -7.20 13.09 -10.80
C ARG A 233 -8.04 12.46 -9.71
N LEU A 234 -7.44 11.62 -8.86
CA LEU A 234 -8.14 10.80 -7.88
C LEU A 234 -9.11 11.58 -6.97
N ASP A 235 -8.71 12.81 -6.59
CA ASP A 235 -9.50 13.68 -5.71
C ASP A 235 -10.38 14.69 -6.47
N ALA A 236 -10.26 14.77 -7.81
CA ALA A 236 -10.92 15.79 -8.63
C ALA A 236 -12.24 15.32 -9.25
N GLU A 237 -12.43 14.01 -9.41
CA GLU A 237 -13.60 13.45 -10.10
C GLU A 237 -14.60 12.79 -9.15
N GLU A 238 -15.88 12.93 -9.48
CA GLU A 238 -16.95 12.20 -8.81
C GLU A 238 -16.82 10.69 -9.11
N PRO A 239 -16.98 9.81 -8.11
CA PRO A 239 -16.92 8.37 -8.34
C PRO A 239 -18.02 7.92 -9.28
N LEU A 240 -17.67 7.06 -10.23
CA LEU A 240 -18.64 6.35 -11.05
C LEU A 240 -19.29 5.25 -10.20
N HIS A 241 -20.62 5.16 -10.26
CA HIS A 241 -21.38 4.06 -9.70
C HIS A 241 -21.83 3.12 -10.82
N ILE A 242 -21.60 1.83 -10.65
CA ILE A 242 -21.99 0.78 -11.59
C ILE A 242 -22.93 -0.18 -10.87
N ASP A 243 -24.13 -0.31 -11.39
CA ASP A 243 -25.17 -1.23 -10.96
C ASP A 243 -25.77 -1.99 -12.16
N ASP A 244 -26.68 -2.94 -11.91
CA ASP A 244 -27.29 -3.74 -12.98
C ASP A 244 -28.18 -2.91 -13.94
N THR A 245 -28.58 -1.69 -13.56
CA THR A 245 -29.42 -0.80 -14.38
C THR A 245 -28.58 0.03 -15.35
N THR A 246 -27.47 0.56 -14.84
CA THR A 246 -26.52 1.42 -15.58
C THR A 246 -25.60 0.61 -16.49
N ALA A 247 -25.28 -0.63 -16.11
CA ALA A 247 -24.42 -1.51 -16.89
C ALA A 247 -24.99 -2.94 -16.97
N PRO A 248 -25.99 -3.18 -17.84
CA PRO A 248 -26.66 -4.48 -17.95
C PRO A 248 -25.78 -5.59 -18.54
N ASP A 249 -24.75 -5.23 -19.31
CA ASP A 249 -23.86 -6.16 -20.00
C ASP A 249 -22.38 -5.70 -19.95
N PRO A 250 -21.42 -6.55 -20.35
CA PRO A 250 -20.00 -6.20 -20.35
C PRO A 250 -19.61 -5.01 -21.25
N GLU A 251 -20.29 -4.83 -22.38
CA GLU A 251 -20.01 -3.73 -23.31
C GLU A 251 -20.39 -2.39 -22.68
N ALA A 252 -21.51 -2.33 -21.97
CA ALA A 252 -21.95 -1.16 -21.22
C ALA A 252 -20.96 -0.79 -20.11
N VAL A 253 -20.40 -1.77 -19.37
CA VAL A 253 -19.34 -1.51 -18.37
C VAL A 253 -18.12 -0.86 -19.02
N CYS A 254 -17.65 -1.43 -20.13
CA CYS A 254 -16.51 -0.89 -20.87
C CYS A 254 -16.80 0.53 -21.37
N GLY A 255 -17.98 0.75 -21.96
CA GLY A 255 -18.43 2.06 -22.43
C GLY A 255 -18.38 3.12 -21.32
N LEU A 256 -18.95 2.84 -20.14
CA LEU A 256 -18.97 3.76 -19.00
C LEU A 256 -17.56 4.10 -18.49
N VAL A 257 -16.68 3.10 -18.36
CA VAL A 257 -15.32 3.30 -17.85
C VAL A 257 -14.41 4.02 -18.85
N MET A 258 -14.70 3.87 -20.15
CA MET A 258 -13.94 4.49 -21.23
C MET A 258 -14.45 5.89 -21.62
N GLU A 259 -15.75 6.18 -21.43
CA GLU A 259 -16.33 7.51 -21.70
C GLU A 259 -15.70 8.59 -20.83
N ARG A 260 -15.34 8.24 -19.59
CA ARG A 260 -14.77 9.16 -18.60
C ARG A 260 -13.40 8.66 -18.14
N LEU A 261 -12.50 9.60 -17.85
CA LEU A 261 -11.21 9.29 -17.24
C LEU A 261 -11.33 9.02 -15.73
N THR A 262 -12.36 8.27 -15.34
CA THR A 262 -12.75 7.95 -13.99
C THR A 262 -11.62 7.28 -13.20
N ALA A 263 -11.24 7.91 -12.09
CA ALA A 263 -10.26 7.36 -11.16
C ALA A 263 -10.87 6.40 -10.12
N ARG A 264 -12.18 6.51 -9.86
CA ARG A 264 -12.85 5.81 -8.78
C ARG A 264 -14.18 5.21 -9.20
N VAL A 265 -14.34 3.91 -8.97
CA VAL A 265 -15.56 3.16 -9.28
C VAL A 265 -16.11 2.47 -8.04
N THR A 266 -17.43 2.50 -7.88
CA THR A 266 -18.17 1.71 -6.89
C THR A 266 -19.08 0.73 -7.62
N ILE A 267 -19.08 -0.54 -7.20
CA ILE A 267 -19.79 -1.63 -7.88
C ILE A 267 -20.86 -2.20 -6.96
N ASP A 268 -22.09 -2.22 -7.45
CA ASP A 268 -23.29 -2.74 -6.80
C ASP A 268 -24.16 -3.50 -7.81
N VAL A 269 -23.57 -4.57 -8.35
CA VAL A 269 -24.19 -5.48 -9.34
C VAL A 269 -24.49 -6.83 -8.69
N ALA A 270 -25.36 -7.63 -9.32
CA ALA A 270 -25.65 -8.99 -8.88
C ALA A 270 -24.37 -9.83 -8.65
N ALA A 271 -24.38 -10.65 -7.60
CA ALA A 271 -23.20 -11.40 -7.14
C ALA A 271 -22.51 -12.23 -8.23
N HIS A 272 -23.27 -12.81 -9.16
CA HIS A 272 -22.74 -13.62 -10.27
C HIS A 272 -22.00 -12.81 -11.34
N ARG A 273 -22.24 -11.49 -11.45
CA ARG A 273 -21.58 -10.58 -12.40
C ARG A 273 -20.40 -9.83 -11.80
N ARG A 274 -20.40 -9.68 -10.47
CA ARG A 274 -19.48 -8.82 -9.71
C ARG A 274 -18.02 -9.01 -10.08
N THR A 275 -17.52 -10.25 -10.06
CA THR A 275 -16.11 -10.55 -10.37
C THR A 275 -15.73 -10.07 -11.77
N GLY A 276 -16.57 -10.32 -12.78
CA GLY A 276 -16.32 -9.87 -14.14
C GLY A 276 -16.29 -8.34 -14.25
N VAL A 277 -17.23 -7.65 -13.59
CA VAL A 277 -17.30 -6.17 -13.59
C VAL A 277 -16.08 -5.55 -12.89
N VAL A 278 -15.67 -6.11 -11.74
CA VAL A 278 -14.45 -5.69 -11.02
C VAL A 278 -13.22 -5.86 -11.92
N GLN A 279 -13.05 -7.04 -12.52
CA GLN A 279 -11.89 -7.33 -13.37
C GLN A 279 -11.84 -6.40 -14.59
N MET A 280 -12.98 -6.12 -15.24
CA MET A 280 -13.06 -5.16 -16.35
C MET A 280 -12.63 -3.75 -15.94
N CYS A 281 -13.06 -3.27 -14.77
CA CYS A 281 -12.66 -1.95 -14.28
C CYS A 281 -11.15 -1.87 -14.03
N LEU A 282 -10.56 -2.91 -13.42
CA LEU A 282 -9.12 -2.97 -13.17
C LEU A 282 -8.32 -3.07 -14.48
N ALA A 283 -8.80 -3.88 -15.44
CA ALA A 283 -8.17 -4.02 -16.75
C ALA A 283 -8.24 -2.73 -17.59
N ALA A 284 -9.29 -1.93 -17.40
CA ALA A 284 -9.42 -0.60 -18.00
C ALA A 284 -8.57 0.48 -17.30
N GLY A 285 -7.75 0.10 -16.31
CA GLY A 285 -6.81 1.00 -15.64
C GLY A 285 -7.43 1.86 -14.55
N VAL A 286 -8.62 1.53 -14.04
CA VAL A 286 -9.22 2.25 -12.90
C VAL A 286 -8.41 1.96 -11.62
N PRO A 287 -7.79 2.98 -10.99
CA PRO A 287 -6.91 2.73 -9.84
C PRO A 287 -7.65 2.39 -8.55
N VAL A 288 -8.90 2.83 -8.38
CA VAL A 288 -9.67 2.63 -7.15
C VAL A 288 -11.03 2.03 -7.48
N VAL A 289 -11.24 0.78 -7.06
CA VAL A 289 -12.49 0.05 -7.26
C VAL A 289 -12.98 -0.47 -5.91
N LEU A 290 -14.23 -0.16 -5.55
CA LEU A 290 -14.86 -0.58 -4.30
C LEU A 290 -16.08 -1.46 -4.60
N TRP A 291 -16.15 -2.63 -3.96
CA TRP A 291 -17.31 -3.53 -4.05
C TRP A 291 -17.58 -4.21 -2.72
N ASP A 292 -18.71 -4.93 -2.63
CA ASP A 292 -19.07 -5.73 -1.46
C ASP A 292 -19.18 -7.21 -1.82
N ARG A 293 -18.53 -8.06 -1.03
CA ARG A 293 -18.62 -9.52 -1.17
C ARG A 293 -19.90 -10.14 -0.65
N SER A 294 -20.68 -9.44 0.18
CA SER A 294 -21.94 -9.94 0.74
C SER A 294 -22.95 -10.34 -0.34
N GLY A 295 -22.94 -9.66 -1.49
CA GLY A 295 -23.92 -9.85 -2.56
C GLY A 295 -25.27 -9.18 -2.29
N GLU A 296 -25.37 -8.40 -1.22
CA GLU A 296 -26.56 -7.59 -0.91
C GLU A 296 -26.63 -6.40 -1.86
N PRO A 297 -27.75 -6.20 -2.59
CA PRO A 297 -27.95 -4.98 -3.37
C PRO A 297 -28.02 -3.76 -2.45
N GLU A 298 -27.63 -2.59 -2.96
CA GLU A 298 -27.53 -1.35 -2.18
C GLU A 298 -26.60 -1.47 -0.97
N SER A 299 -25.46 -2.14 -1.14
CA SER A 299 -24.53 -2.46 -0.05
C SER A 299 -24.32 -1.24 0.86
N PRO A 300 -24.69 -1.35 2.17
CA PRO A 300 -24.46 -0.27 3.12
C PRO A 300 -22.97 0.08 3.27
N ALA A 301 -22.08 -0.89 3.01
CA ALA A 301 -20.64 -0.67 3.04
C ALA A 301 -20.15 0.17 1.86
N VAL A 302 -20.63 -0.15 0.65
CA VAL A 302 -20.31 0.61 -0.56
C VAL A 302 -20.85 2.03 -0.45
N ARG A 303 -22.12 2.20 -0.06
CA ARG A 303 -22.73 3.53 0.16
C ARG A 303 -22.02 4.35 1.24
N HIS A 304 -21.55 3.71 2.31
CA HIS A 304 -20.81 4.40 3.37
C HIS A 304 -19.47 4.93 2.86
N ALA A 305 -18.69 4.08 2.19
CA ALA A 305 -17.36 4.44 1.72
C ALA A 305 -17.40 5.36 0.48
N ALA A 306 -18.43 5.27 -0.37
CA ALA A 306 -18.61 6.16 -1.53
C ALA A 306 -18.67 7.66 -1.16
N ARG A 307 -19.08 7.98 0.08
CA ARG A 307 -19.17 9.35 0.61
C ARG A 307 -17.84 9.92 1.10
N MET A 308 -16.80 9.10 1.19
CA MET A 308 -15.49 9.50 1.71
C MET A 308 -14.63 10.06 0.58
N SER A 309 -13.61 10.87 0.89
CA SER A 309 -12.59 11.19 -0.10
C SER A 309 -11.80 9.94 -0.47
N ALA A 310 -11.20 9.91 -1.66
CA ALA A 310 -10.49 8.72 -2.12
C ALA A 310 -9.37 8.31 -1.15
N ARG A 311 -8.62 9.28 -0.63
CA ARG A 311 -7.51 9.03 0.33
C ARG A 311 -7.97 8.50 1.69
N GLU A 312 -9.23 8.73 2.06
CA GLU A 312 -9.80 8.22 3.31
C GLU A 312 -10.35 6.78 3.17
N LEU A 313 -10.55 6.28 1.95
CA LEU A 313 -11.18 4.99 1.69
C LEU A 313 -10.54 3.81 2.42
N PRO A 314 -9.19 3.64 2.45
CA PRO A 314 -8.59 2.51 3.15
C PRO A 314 -8.94 2.50 4.64
N GLU A 315 -8.91 3.66 5.29
CA GLU A 315 -9.26 3.81 6.70
C GLU A 315 -10.78 3.69 6.94
N ALA A 316 -11.60 4.24 6.05
CA ALA A 316 -13.06 4.12 6.13
C ALA A 316 -13.51 2.64 6.03
N VAL A 317 -12.92 1.88 5.11
CA VAL A 317 -13.17 0.43 4.96
C VAL A 317 -12.75 -0.33 6.22
N ARG A 318 -11.58 0.00 6.80
CA ARG A 318 -11.12 -0.57 8.08
C ARG A 318 -12.09 -0.27 9.22
N ILE A 319 -12.56 0.98 9.33
CA ILE A 319 -13.53 1.39 10.33
C ILE A 319 -14.84 0.61 10.15
N TYR A 320 -15.32 0.46 8.91
CA TYR A 320 -16.52 -0.33 8.62
C TYR A 320 -16.35 -1.79 9.06
N ARG A 321 -15.25 -2.45 8.71
CA ARG A 321 -14.93 -3.82 9.14
C ARG A 321 -14.87 -3.96 10.67
N THR A 322 -14.35 -2.94 11.35
CA THR A 322 -14.35 -2.86 12.82
C THR A 322 -15.77 -2.78 13.39
N LYS A 323 -16.64 -1.95 12.79
CA LYS A 323 -18.04 -1.84 13.18
C LYS A 323 -18.82 -3.14 12.94
N THR A 324 -18.56 -3.85 11.84
CA THR A 324 -19.09 -5.20 11.60
C THR A 324 -18.71 -6.18 12.71
N MET A 325 -17.50 -6.09 13.28
CA MET A 325 -17.09 -6.93 14.41
C MET A 325 -17.84 -6.58 15.70
N GLN A 326 -18.17 -5.31 15.92
CA GLN A 326 -18.86 -4.83 17.13
C GLN A 326 -20.38 -5.03 17.04
N ARG A 327 -20.95 -4.83 15.85
CA ARG A 327 -22.40 -4.78 15.59
C ARG A 327 -22.71 -5.44 14.23
N PRO A 328 -22.60 -6.76 14.12
CA PRO A 328 -22.72 -7.47 12.85
C PRO A 328 -24.10 -7.35 12.20
N GLU A 329 -25.16 -7.15 13.00
CA GLU A 329 -26.54 -6.95 12.50
C GLU A 329 -26.75 -5.55 11.91
N GLU A 330 -26.07 -4.53 12.43
CA GLU A 330 -26.13 -3.15 11.91
C GLU A 330 -25.21 -2.94 10.69
N TYR A 331 -24.12 -3.72 10.59
CA TYR A 331 -23.07 -3.56 9.58
C TYR A 331 -22.84 -4.88 8.83
N THR A 332 -23.79 -5.21 7.95
CA THR A 332 -23.88 -6.49 7.23
C THR A 332 -22.91 -6.62 6.04
N GLY A 333 -22.35 -5.52 5.54
CA GLY A 333 -21.47 -5.54 4.37
C GLY A 333 -20.07 -6.13 4.58
N ARG A 334 -19.41 -6.49 3.49
CA ARG A 334 -18.06 -7.06 3.39
C ARG A 334 -17.27 -6.31 2.31
N PRO A 335 -16.95 -5.02 2.54
CA PRO A 335 -16.30 -4.18 1.55
C PRO A 335 -14.91 -4.68 1.19
N VAL A 336 -14.58 -4.58 -0.09
CA VAL A 336 -13.24 -4.81 -0.65
C VAL A 336 -12.85 -3.59 -1.46
N LEU A 337 -11.62 -3.15 -1.28
CA LEU A 337 -11.07 -1.96 -1.91
C LEU A 337 -9.85 -2.37 -2.72
N ALA A 338 -9.96 -2.31 -4.04
CA ALA A 338 -8.80 -2.31 -4.92
C ALA A 338 -8.16 -0.92 -4.91
N TRP A 339 -6.85 -0.89 -4.76
CA TRP A 339 -6.07 0.35 -4.64
C TRP A 339 -4.72 0.19 -5.34
N ALA A 340 -4.61 0.75 -6.53
CA ALA A 340 -3.39 0.73 -7.34
C ALA A 340 -2.77 2.14 -7.39
N ASP A 341 -1.95 2.45 -6.39
CA ASP A 341 -1.24 3.74 -6.26
C ASP A 341 -0.09 3.83 -7.28
N ALA A 342 -0.19 4.78 -8.21
CA ALA A 342 0.82 4.96 -9.26
C ALA A 342 2.17 5.50 -8.76
N GLY A 343 2.20 6.09 -7.56
CA GLY A 343 3.41 6.59 -6.92
C GLY A 343 4.15 5.53 -6.08
N ARG A 344 3.59 4.33 -5.93
CA ARG A 344 4.17 3.28 -5.09
C ARG A 344 4.76 2.15 -5.94
N ALA A 345 6.04 1.85 -5.68
CA ALA A 345 6.71 0.72 -6.29
C ALA A 345 6.04 -0.60 -5.86
N LEU A 346 5.94 -1.55 -6.79
CA LEU A 346 5.62 -2.93 -6.48
C LEU A 346 6.90 -3.76 -6.47
N PRO A 347 6.94 -4.88 -5.73
CA PRO A 347 8.04 -5.83 -5.85
C PRO A 347 8.19 -6.25 -7.32
N ARG A 348 9.41 -6.60 -7.74
CA ARG A 348 9.58 -7.26 -9.04
C ARG A 348 8.88 -8.60 -8.95
N LEU A 349 7.76 -8.69 -9.64
CA LEU A 349 7.01 -9.91 -9.76
C LEU A 349 7.43 -10.51 -11.09
N ASP A 350 7.93 -11.74 -11.09
CA ASP A 350 8.08 -12.53 -12.31
C ASP A 350 6.67 -12.87 -12.80
N LEU A 351 5.96 -11.88 -13.37
CA LEU A 351 4.61 -12.01 -13.96
C LEU A 351 4.73 -12.38 -15.43
N ALA A 352 5.54 -13.40 -15.70
CA ALA A 352 5.54 -14.07 -16.98
C ALA A 352 5.20 -15.53 -16.71
N ASP A 353 4.07 -15.99 -17.23
CA ASP A 353 3.96 -17.39 -17.60
C ASP A 353 5.10 -17.68 -18.59
N PRO A 354 5.99 -18.66 -18.35
CA PRO A 354 6.68 -19.27 -19.46
C PRO A 354 5.61 -19.93 -20.33
N THR A 355 5.23 -19.25 -21.41
CA THR A 355 4.48 -19.87 -22.49
C THR A 355 5.36 -20.99 -23.06
N GLU A 356 4.78 -22.17 -23.23
CA GLU A 356 5.42 -23.39 -23.76
C GLU A 356 6.28 -23.16 -25.02
#